data_AF-A0A4Q3W1B9-F1
#
_entry.id   AF-A0A4Q3W1B9-F1
#
_cell.length_a   1.000
_cell.length_b   1.000
_cell.length_c   1.000
_cell.angle_alpha   90.00
_cell.angle_beta   90.00
_cell.angle_gamma   90.00
#
_symmetry.space_group_name_H-M   'P 1'
#
loop_
_entity.id
_entity.type
_entity.pdbx_description
1 polymer ?
#
loop_
_entity_poly.entity_id
_entity_poly.type
_entity_poly.pdbx_seq_one_letter_code
_entity_poly.pdbx_strand_id
1 'polypeptide(L)'
;MRYRSDDIHPVLWKAVDQLTGRMMTGEVSGTAVAAHQTEWFKEYGGETLRQLIAPIILLLAGFGMAAAKLPKVSCAIVILLAIVWIVASIVMKTVGNLREMTPRELELLMPELKFEGVGRAYAEAVLAVGQSSLSETTQRETLQELKRVMDEHERIEAVRSKLEQTSSTRIALLLEVDTLQRKVEEARDPEAKAIYEESLGVAQSRLAAKESQSALGERMEAQGELLRQSVLRVRDTLALPVSTSASDSGPLREALASVRSRADEVDRAVQEVESW
;
A
#
# COMPACT_ATOMS: atom_id res chain seq x y z
N MET A 1 0.72 -17.89 -12.00
CA MET A 1 -0.21 -16.78 -11.72
C MET A 1 0.56 -15.47 -11.88
N ARG A 2 -0.03 -14.44 -12.47
CA ARG A 2 0.52 -13.08 -12.47
C ARG A 2 -0.39 -12.21 -11.62
N TYR A 3 0.19 -11.39 -10.77
CA TYR A 3 -0.59 -10.41 -10.02
C TYR A 3 -0.85 -9.21 -10.91
N ARG A 4 -2.11 -8.80 -11.01
CA ARG A 4 -2.49 -7.56 -11.68
C ARG A 4 -2.71 -6.45 -10.66
N SER A 5 -2.70 -5.20 -11.13
CA SER A 5 -3.05 -4.03 -10.31
C SER A 5 -4.40 -4.14 -9.62
N ASP A 6 -5.32 -4.91 -10.19
CA ASP A 6 -6.68 -5.04 -9.67
C ASP A 6 -6.76 -6.03 -8.49
N ASP A 7 -5.84 -7.01 -8.48
CA ASP A 7 -5.81 -8.11 -7.51
C ASP A 7 -5.05 -7.76 -6.22
N ILE A 8 -4.10 -6.83 -6.29
CA ILE A 8 -3.26 -6.42 -5.15
C ILE A 8 -3.57 -4.97 -4.75
N HIS A 9 -3.44 -4.68 -3.46
CA HIS A 9 -3.58 -3.34 -2.91
C HIS A 9 -2.50 -2.36 -3.45
N PRO A 10 -2.86 -1.10 -3.78
CA PRO A 10 -1.92 -0.12 -4.34
C PRO A 10 -0.66 0.15 -3.51
N VAL A 11 -0.69 -0.07 -2.20
CA VAL A 11 0.48 0.05 -1.30
C VAL A 11 1.65 -0.77 -1.78
N LEU A 12 1.40 -1.99 -2.26
CA LEU A 12 2.46 -2.88 -2.70
C LEU A 12 3.11 -2.36 -3.98
N TRP A 13 2.30 -1.86 -4.92
CA TRP A 13 2.78 -1.22 -6.14
C TRP A 13 3.55 0.07 -5.87
N LYS A 14 3.07 0.93 -4.97
CA LYS A 14 3.80 2.14 -4.56
C LYS A 14 5.17 1.80 -3.98
N ALA A 15 5.26 0.75 -3.18
CA ALA A 15 6.54 0.32 -2.59
C ALA A 15 7.50 -0.23 -3.65
N VAL A 16 6.99 -0.99 -4.63
CA VAL A 16 7.76 -1.47 -5.79
C VAL A 16 8.20 -0.31 -6.67
N ASP A 17 7.35 0.69 -6.91
CA ASP A 17 7.67 1.89 -7.69
C ASP A 17 8.77 2.73 -6.99
N GLN A 18 8.64 2.93 -5.67
CA GLN A 18 9.67 3.61 -4.88
C GLN A 18 11.00 2.86 -4.93
N LEU A 19 10.96 1.54 -4.76
CA LEU A 19 12.15 0.69 -4.86
C LEU A 19 12.80 0.81 -6.24
N THR A 20 12.00 0.72 -7.31
CA THR A 20 12.47 0.90 -8.70
C THR A 20 13.09 2.27 -8.92
N GLY A 21 12.48 3.33 -8.37
CA GLY A 21 13.06 4.67 -8.35
C GLY A 21 14.43 4.71 -7.69
N ARG A 22 14.59 4.07 -6.52
CA ARG A 22 15.89 3.97 -5.82
C ARG A 22 16.91 3.13 -6.59
N MET A 23 16.47 2.09 -7.31
CA MET A 23 17.35 1.29 -8.17
C MET A 23 17.93 2.15 -9.30
N MET A 24 17.11 3.03 -9.88
CA MET A 24 17.54 3.95 -10.95
C MET A 24 18.48 5.05 -10.44
N THR A 25 18.40 5.43 -9.16
CA THR A 25 19.30 6.41 -8.54
C THR A 25 20.56 5.79 -7.90
N GLY A 26 20.67 4.44 -7.89
CA GLY A 26 21.85 3.73 -7.36
C GLY A 26 21.88 3.56 -5.84
N GLU A 27 20.76 3.78 -5.15
CA GLU A 27 20.64 3.68 -3.68
C GLU A 27 20.37 2.26 -3.17
N VAL A 28 20.20 1.29 -4.07
CA VAL A 28 19.86 -0.11 -3.75
C VAL A 28 21.06 -1.02 -4.03
N SER A 29 21.18 -2.11 -3.26
CA SER A 29 22.19 -3.14 -3.47
C SER A 29 22.22 -3.63 -4.91
N GLY A 30 23.37 -3.52 -5.58
CA GLY A 30 23.54 -3.96 -6.97
C GLY A 30 23.24 -5.44 -7.21
N THR A 31 23.29 -6.26 -6.16
CA THR A 31 22.95 -7.70 -6.24
C THR A 31 21.45 -7.95 -6.38
N ALA A 32 20.62 -7.19 -5.65
CA ALA A 32 19.15 -7.28 -5.76
C ALA A 32 18.67 -6.74 -7.11
N VAL A 33 19.27 -5.67 -7.60
CA VAL A 33 18.99 -5.10 -8.93
C VAL A 33 19.33 -6.11 -10.03
N ALA A 34 20.50 -6.74 -9.97
CA ALA A 34 20.92 -7.73 -10.96
C ALA A 34 20.01 -8.98 -10.94
N ALA A 35 19.61 -9.45 -9.76
CA ALA A 35 18.71 -10.59 -9.62
C ALA A 35 17.31 -10.28 -10.19
N HIS A 36 16.75 -9.11 -9.87
CA HIS A 36 15.46 -8.67 -10.40
C HIS A 36 15.51 -8.48 -11.92
N GLN A 37 16.53 -7.80 -12.46
CA GLN A 37 16.69 -7.63 -13.91
C GLN A 37 16.83 -8.98 -14.63
N THR A 38 17.52 -9.94 -14.03
CA THR A 38 17.70 -11.28 -14.62
C THR A 38 16.38 -12.04 -14.71
N GLU A 39 15.57 -12.05 -13.64
CA GLU A 39 14.24 -12.69 -13.68
C GLU A 39 13.27 -11.94 -14.61
N TRP A 40 13.29 -10.61 -14.58
CA TRP A 40 12.50 -9.79 -15.49
C TRP A 40 12.86 -10.07 -16.96
N PHE A 41 14.15 -10.20 -17.30
CA PHE A 41 14.58 -10.59 -18.65
C PHE A 41 14.20 -12.03 -19.01
N LYS A 42 14.12 -12.96 -18.06
CA LYS A 42 13.64 -14.32 -18.35
C LYS A 42 12.14 -14.33 -18.66
N GLU A 43 11.34 -13.59 -17.91
CA GLU A 43 9.88 -13.58 -18.07
C GLU A 43 9.40 -12.65 -19.18
N TYR A 44 10.03 -11.49 -19.36
CA TYR A 44 9.61 -10.45 -20.31
C TYR A 44 10.61 -10.22 -21.45
N GLY A 45 11.87 -10.64 -21.31
CA GLY A 45 12.95 -10.35 -22.25
C GLY A 45 12.76 -10.98 -23.63
N GLY A 46 12.24 -12.22 -23.70
CA GLY A 46 11.98 -12.89 -24.98
C GLY A 46 10.88 -12.20 -25.81
N GLU A 47 9.82 -11.77 -25.14
CA GLU A 47 8.70 -11.04 -25.73
C GLU A 47 9.13 -9.62 -26.16
N THR A 48 9.86 -8.90 -25.30
CA THR A 48 10.39 -7.56 -25.60
C THR A 48 11.45 -7.58 -26.71
N LEU A 49 12.36 -8.56 -26.73
CA LEU A 49 13.33 -8.73 -27.83
C LEU A 49 12.62 -9.00 -29.16
N ARG A 50 11.66 -9.93 -29.22
CA ARG A 50 10.88 -10.17 -30.45
C ARG A 50 10.16 -8.91 -30.93
N GLN A 51 9.61 -8.14 -30.02
CA GLN A 51 8.82 -6.95 -30.32
C GLN A 51 9.66 -5.71 -30.62
N LEU A 52 10.94 -5.65 -30.21
CA LEU A 52 11.89 -4.63 -30.64
C LEU A 52 12.52 -4.99 -31.98
N ILE A 53 12.90 -6.25 -32.15
CA ILE A 53 13.57 -6.73 -33.36
C ILE A 53 12.63 -6.69 -34.57
N ALA A 54 11.36 -7.09 -34.42
CA ALA A 54 10.40 -7.09 -35.52
C ALA A 54 10.21 -5.71 -36.19
N PRO A 55 9.88 -4.62 -35.49
CA PRO A 55 9.74 -3.30 -36.10
C PRO A 55 11.07 -2.73 -36.56
N ILE A 56 12.20 -3.01 -35.90
CA ILE A 56 13.53 -2.59 -36.38
C ILE A 56 13.88 -3.25 -37.71
N ILE A 57 13.62 -4.55 -37.86
CA ILE A 57 13.81 -5.28 -39.13
C ILE A 57 12.86 -4.74 -40.20
N LEU A 58 11.60 -4.48 -39.87
CA LEU A 58 10.60 -3.95 -40.80
C LEU A 58 10.94 -2.52 -41.23
N LEU A 59 11.48 -1.70 -40.32
CA LEU A 59 12.03 -0.38 -40.61
C LEU A 59 13.25 -0.48 -41.52
N LEU A 60 14.23 -1.33 -41.20
CA LEU A 60 15.43 -1.50 -42.01
C LEU A 60 15.10 -2.04 -43.41
N ALA A 61 14.16 -2.97 -43.53
CA ALA A 61 13.69 -3.51 -44.80
C ALA A 61 12.93 -2.46 -45.63
N GLY A 62 12.04 -1.69 -45.00
CA GLY A 62 11.32 -0.57 -45.65
C GLY A 62 12.25 0.59 -46.02
N PHE A 63 13.24 0.88 -45.18
CA PHE A 63 14.23 1.94 -45.39
C PHE A 63 15.23 1.57 -46.48
N GLY A 64 15.66 0.31 -46.57
CA GLY A 64 16.47 -0.19 -47.68
C GLY A 64 15.78 -0.06 -49.04
N MET A 65 14.45 -0.17 -49.08
CA MET A 65 13.65 0.02 -50.30
C MET A 65 13.34 1.51 -50.61
N ALA A 66 13.16 2.36 -49.59
CA ALA A 66 12.76 3.76 -49.75
C ALA A 66 13.93 4.76 -49.85
N ALA A 67 15.08 4.47 -49.24
CA ALA A 67 16.26 5.34 -49.21
C ALA A 67 16.87 5.59 -50.60
N ALA A 68 16.55 4.76 -51.60
CA ALA A 68 16.97 4.96 -52.98
C ALA A 68 16.22 6.09 -53.71
N LYS A 69 15.10 6.62 -53.16
CA LYS A 69 14.22 7.56 -53.88
C LYS A 69 13.76 8.80 -53.08
N LEU A 70 14.11 8.93 -51.80
CA LEU A 70 13.63 10.03 -50.94
C LEU A 70 14.69 11.12 -50.70
N PRO A 71 14.28 12.41 -50.60
CA PRO A 71 15.14 13.49 -50.16
C PRO A 71 15.68 13.25 -48.75
N LYS A 72 16.94 13.65 -48.50
CA LYS A 72 17.65 13.43 -47.21
C LYS A 72 16.88 13.94 -46.00
N VAL A 73 16.17 15.07 -46.13
CA VAL A 73 15.38 15.68 -45.06
C VAL A 73 14.16 14.83 -44.70
N SER A 74 13.47 14.27 -45.69
CA SER A 74 12.32 13.37 -45.47
C SER A 74 12.76 12.07 -44.80
N CYS A 75 13.93 11.53 -45.16
CA CYS A 75 14.52 10.37 -44.46
C CYS A 75 14.78 10.66 -42.98
N ALA A 76 15.33 11.83 -42.64
CA ALA A 76 15.61 12.19 -41.25
C ALA A 76 14.33 12.28 -40.41
N ILE A 77 13.24 12.83 -40.97
CA ILE A 77 11.93 12.92 -40.29
C ILE A 77 11.35 11.53 -40.04
N VAL A 78 11.42 10.62 -41.01
CA VAL A 78 10.92 9.25 -40.87
C VAL A 78 11.71 8.47 -39.81
N ILE A 79 13.03 8.61 -39.77
CA ILE A 79 13.87 8.02 -38.72
C ILE A 79 13.47 8.55 -37.34
N LEU A 80 13.26 9.86 -37.22
CA LEU A 80 12.91 10.47 -35.94
C LEU A 80 11.52 10.01 -35.46
N LEU A 81 10.52 9.95 -36.35
CA LEU A 81 9.20 9.41 -36.02
C LEU A 81 9.25 7.93 -35.65
N ALA A 82 10.09 7.14 -36.32
CA ALA A 82 10.32 5.74 -35.99
C ALA A 82 10.94 5.58 -34.59
N ILE A 83 11.95 6.38 -34.26
CA ILE A 83 12.56 6.39 -32.92
C ILE A 83 11.51 6.78 -31.87
N VAL A 84 10.75 7.85 -32.09
CA VAL A 84 9.69 8.28 -31.17
C VAL A 84 8.64 7.19 -30.99
N TRP A 85 8.22 6.51 -32.05
CA TRP A 85 7.26 5.40 -31.97
C TRP A 85 7.83 4.20 -31.21
N ILE A 86 9.10 3.82 -31.46
CA ILE A 86 9.78 2.77 -30.72
C ILE A 86 9.85 3.13 -29.23
N VAL A 87 10.32 4.34 -28.89
CA VAL A 87 10.39 4.81 -27.50
C VAL A 87 9.00 4.84 -26.86
N ALA A 88 7.98 5.38 -27.52
CA ALA A 88 6.62 5.42 -27.01
C ALA A 88 6.04 4.01 -26.79
N SER A 89 6.32 3.06 -27.68
CA SER A 89 5.87 1.67 -27.54
C SER A 89 6.56 0.95 -26.38
N ILE A 90 7.87 1.19 -26.19
CA ILE A 90 8.63 0.69 -25.04
C ILE A 90 8.05 1.28 -23.77
N VAL A 91 7.85 2.60 -23.70
CA VAL A 91 7.30 3.28 -22.52
C VAL A 91 5.89 2.81 -22.20
N MET A 92 4.98 2.76 -23.18
CA MET A 92 3.60 2.30 -22.93
C MET A 92 3.55 0.85 -22.44
N LYS A 93 4.38 -0.03 -22.98
CA LYS A 93 4.41 -1.44 -22.54
C LYS A 93 5.19 -1.66 -21.26
N THR A 94 6.26 -0.90 -20.99
CA THR A 94 6.93 -0.96 -19.69
C THR A 94 6.01 -0.44 -18.61
N VAL A 95 5.32 0.68 -18.82
CA VAL A 95 4.29 1.18 -17.88
C VAL A 95 3.13 0.20 -17.71
N GLY A 96 2.71 -0.50 -18.77
CA GLY A 96 1.69 -1.54 -18.71
C GLY A 96 2.14 -2.81 -17.98
N ASN A 97 3.35 -3.32 -18.27
CA ASN A 97 3.92 -4.51 -17.63
C ASN A 97 4.41 -4.23 -16.21
N LEU A 98 4.72 -2.98 -15.85
CA LEU A 98 5.04 -2.59 -14.47
C LEU A 98 3.86 -2.81 -13.51
N ARG A 99 2.64 -3.06 -14.03
CA ARG A 99 1.45 -3.44 -13.27
C ARG A 99 1.15 -4.94 -13.28
N GLU A 100 2.04 -5.74 -13.84
CA GLU A 100 2.04 -7.19 -13.69
C GLU A 100 3.31 -7.64 -12.99
N MET A 101 3.18 -8.44 -11.92
CA MET A 101 4.32 -8.96 -11.19
C MET A 101 4.12 -10.42 -10.87
N THR A 102 5.17 -11.22 -10.99
CA THR A 102 5.10 -12.64 -10.64
C THR A 102 5.41 -12.86 -9.16
N PRO A 103 4.92 -13.95 -8.54
CA PRO A 103 5.25 -14.27 -7.15
C PRO A 103 6.75 -14.33 -6.88
N ARG A 104 7.54 -14.78 -7.88
CA ARG A 104 8.99 -14.87 -7.78
C ARG A 104 9.67 -13.51 -7.84
N GLU A 105 9.17 -12.59 -8.65
CA GLU A 105 9.62 -11.19 -8.65
C GLU A 105 9.35 -10.53 -7.30
N LEU A 106 8.15 -10.73 -6.74
CA LEU A 106 7.82 -10.23 -5.40
C LEU A 106 8.77 -10.79 -4.34
N GLU A 107 9.01 -12.10 -4.34
CA GLU A 107 9.94 -12.76 -3.39
C GLU A 107 11.33 -12.15 -3.39
N LEU A 108 11.87 -11.81 -4.57
CA LEU A 108 13.18 -11.18 -4.70
C LEU A 108 13.19 -9.72 -4.23
N LEU A 109 12.08 -9.00 -4.39
CA LEU A 109 11.95 -7.61 -3.99
C LEU A 109 11.61 -7.48 -2.50
N MET A 110 10.97 -8.47 -1.89
CA MET A 110 10.52 -8.46 -0.49
C MET A 110 11.58 -7.99 0.54
N PRO A 111 12.85 -8.42 0.49
CA PRO A 111 13.88 -7.96 1.42
C PRO A 111 14.22 -6.47 1.29
N GLU A 112 14.02 -5.89 0.11
CA GLU A 112 14.36 -4.50 -0.22
C GLU A 112 13.16 -3.54 -0.10
N LEU A 113 11.95 -4.10 -0.06
CA LEU A 113 10.71 -3.38 0.21
C LEU A 113 10.68 -3.02 1.71
N LYS A 114 10.77 -1.72 1.99
CA LYS A 114 10.71 -1.19 3.36
C LYS A 114 9.26 -1.17 3.86
N PHE A 115 8.72 -2.34 4.18
CA PHE A 115 7.44 -2.46 4.85
C PHE A 115 7.61 -2.61 6.35
N GLU A 116 6.79 -1.90 7.11
CA GLU A 116 6.66 -2.03 8.56
C GLU A 116 5.25 -2.51 8.92
N GLY A 117 5.11 -3.15 10.09
CA GLY A 117 3.82 -3.56 10.64
C GLY A 117 2.95 -4.40 9.71
N VAL A 118 1.71 -3.93 9.47
CA VAL A 118 0.69 -4.61 8.67
C VAL A 118 1.06 -4.69 7.20
N GLY A 119 1.74 -3.68 6.65
CA GLY A 119 2.18 -3.67 5.25
C GLY A 119 3.09 -4.86 4.91
N ARG A 120 3.96 -5.23 5.86
CA ARG A 120 4.86 -6.39 5.69
C ARG A 120 4.10 -7.70 5.77
N ALA A 121 3.23 -7.85 6.77
CA ALA A 121 2.40 -9.05 6.92
C ALA A 121 1.52 -9.28 5.67
N TYR A 122 0.98 -8.22 5.10
CA TYR A 122 0.21 -8.26 3.85
C TYR A 122 1.07 -8.74 2.67
N ALA A 123 2.24 -8.14 2.46
CA ALA A 123 3.11 -8.51 1.34
C ALA A 123 3.57 -9.98 1.44
N GLU A 124 3.87 -10.46 2.65
CA GLU A 124 4.18 -11.87 2.92
C GLU A 124 2.98 -12.78 2.67
N ALA A 125 1.77 -12.37 3.06
CA ALA A 125 0.54 -13.13 2.79
C ALA A 125 0.24 -13.21 1.29
N VAL A 126 0.38 -12.11 0.55
CA VAL A 126 0.23 -12.07 -0.91
C VAL A 126 1.22 -13.03 -1.57
N LEU A 127 2.49 -12.99 -1.16
CA LEU A 127 3.51 -13.91 -1.65
C LEU A 127 3.12 -15.38 -1.40
N ALA A 128 2.66 -15.70 -0.19
CA ALA A 128 2.20 -17.04 0.17
C ALA A 128 1.01 -17.50 -0.69
N VAL A 129 0.08 -16.61 -1.04
CA VAL A 129 -1.03 -16.95 -1.95
C VAL A 129 -0.51 -17.36 -3.33
N GLY A 130 0.41 -16.61 -3.93
CA GLY A 130 0.91 -16.95 -5.27
C GLY A 130 1.85 -18.16 -5.31
N GLN A 131 2.44 -18.54 -4.17
CA GLN A 131 3.22 -19.77 -4.02
C GLN A 131 2.36 -20.99 -3.65
N SER A 132 1.12 -20.77 -3.23
CA SER A 132 0.20 -21.85 -2.82
C SER A 132 -0.29 -22.70 -3.99
N SER A 133 -0.63 -23.96 -3.72
CA SER A 133 -1.26 -24.88 -4.69
C SER A 133 -2.79 -24.72 -4.76
N LEU A 134 -3.32 -23.57 -4.36
CA LEU A 134 -4.75 -23.29 -4.38
C LEU A 134 -5.29 -23.15 -5.81
N SER A 135 -6.60 -23.33 -5.97
CA SER A 135 -7.27 -23.03 -7.24
C SER A 135 -7.18 -21.53 -7.55
N GLU A 136 -7.14 -21.16 -8.83
CA GLU A 136 -7.02 -19.75 -9.25
C GLU A 136 -8.19 -18.89 -8.71
N THR A 137 -9.39 -19.47 -8.60
CA THR A 137 -10.56 -18.80 -8.01
C THR A 137 -10.35 -18.52 -6.53
N THR A 138 -9.88 -19.51 -5.76
CA THR A 138 -9.58 -19.34 -4.32
C THR A 138 -8.44 -18.36 -4.09
N GLN A 139 -7.42 -18.36 -4.96
CA GLN A 139 -6.32 -17.39 -4.89
C GLN A 139 -6.85 -15.96 -5.08
N ARG A 140 -7.68 -15.71 -6.10
CA ARG A 140 -8.27 -14.38 -6.33
C ARG A 140 -9.17 -13.93 -5.19
N GLU A 141 -10.02 -14.82 -4.67
CA GLU A 141 -10.85 -14.51 -3.49
C GLU A 141 -9.98 -14.15 -2.28
N THR A 142 -8.93 -14.93 -2.01
CA THR A 142 -8.00 -14.67 -0.90
C THR A 142 -7.30 -13.32 -1.06
N LEU A 143 -6.85 -12.98 -2.27
CA LEU A 143 -6.21 -11.69 -2.57
C LEU A 143 -7.18 -10.51 -2.39
N GLN A 144 -8.44 -10.66 -2.82
CA GLN A 144 -9.47 -9.63 -2.63
C GLN A 144 -9.75 -9.37 -1.14
N GLU A 145 -9.82 -10.42 -0.32
CA GLU A 145 -9.98 -10.27 1.12
C GLU A 145 -8.77 -9.61 1.78
N LEU A 146 -7.55 -10.03 1.42
CA LEU A 146 -6.34 -9.39 1.91
C LEU A 146 -6.28 -7.91 1.50
N LYS A 147 -6.71 -7.58 0.28
CA LYS A 147 -6.79 -6.18 -0.20
C LYS A 147 -7.76 -5.37 0.65
N ARG A 148 -8.95 -5.90 0.92
CA ARG A 148 -9.95 -5.26 1.80
C ARG A 148 -9.40 -4.97 3.20
N VAL A 149 -8.62 -5.89 3.77
CA VAL A 149 -7.96 -5.65 5.08
C VAL A 149 -6.98 -4.50 5.01
N MET A 150 -6.22 -4.39 3.92
CA MET A 150 -5.27 -3.30 3.76
C MET A 150 -5.99 -1.96 3.58
N ASP A 151 -7.08 -1.92 2.82
CA ASP A 151 -7.93 -0.72 2.70
C ASP A 151 -8.41 -0.27 4.10
N GLU A 152 -8.82 -1.22 4.95
CA GLU A 152 -9.30 -0.93 6.30
C GLU A 152 -8.17 -0.48 7.23
N HIS A 153 -6.98 -1.07 7.11
CA HIS A 153 -5.81 -0.60 7.84
C HIS A 153 -5.42 0.85 7.46
N GLU A 154 -5.46 1.21 6.17
CA GLU A 154 -5.22 2.60 5.74
C GLU A 154 -6.25 3.57 6.35
N ARG A 155 -7.52 3.15 6.49
CA ARG A 155 -8.55 3.95 7.17
C ARG A 155 -8.25 4.14 8.66
N ILE A 156 -7.86 3.08 9.38
CA ILE A 156 -7.42 3.20 10.78
C ILE A 156 -6.29 4.21 10.89
N GLU A 157 -5.24 4.08 10.07
CA GLU A 157 -4.08 4.98 10.13
C GLU A 157 -4.46 6.42 9.78
N ALA A 158 -5.37 6.64 8.83
CA ALA A 158 -5.89 7.97 8.53
C ALA A 158 -6.64 8.59 9.72
N VAL A 159 -7.50 7.81 10.40
CA VAL A 159 -8.20 8.25 11.61
C VAL A 159 -7.24 8.52 12.75
N ARG A 160 -6.28 7.62 12.99
CA ARG A 160 -5.24 7.77 14.00
C ARG A 160 -4.40 9.03 13.76
N SER A 161 -3.98 9.28 12.53
CA SER A 161 -3.24 10.49 12.15
C SER A 161 -4.03 11.76 12.46
N LYS A 162 -5.35 11.78 12.17
CA LYS A 162 -6.24 12.90 12.55
C LYS A 162 -6.30 13.08 14.07
N LEU A 163 -6.45 11.99 14.84
CA LEU A 163 -6.50 12.04 16.30
C LEU A 163 -5.17 12.55 16.88
N GLU A 164 -4.03 12.08 16.37
CA GLU A 164 -2.68 12.46 16.83
C GLU A 164 -2.34 13.92 16.53
N GLN A 165 -2.70 14.44 15.35
CA GLN A 165 -2.53 15.87 15.01
C GLN A 165 -3.24 16.79 16.01
N THR A 166 -4.30 16.29 16.65
CA THR A 166 -5.06 17.03 17.64
C THR A 166 -4.54 16.82 19.08
N SER A 167 -3.53 15.96 19.31
CA SER A 167 -3.08 15.52 20.64
C SER A 167 -2.04 16.44 21.32
N SER A 168 -1.33 17.28 20.53
CA SER A 168 -0.27 18.19 21.01
C SER A 168 -0.74 19.28 22.00
N THR A 169 -2.02 19.28 22.36
CA THR A 169 -2.69 20.25 23.24
C THR A 169 -3.01 19.74 24.65
N ARG A 170 -2.86 18.44 24.96
CA ARG A 170 -3.32 17.90 26.26
C ARG A 170 -2.60 18.52 27.47
N ILE A 171 -1.26 18.59 27.43
CA ILE A 171 -0.47 19.17 28.53
C ILE A 171 -0.79 20.65 28.69
N ALA A 172 -0.96 21.38 27.58
CA ALA A 172 -1.34 22.78 27.60
C ALA A 172 -2.74 23.00 28.20
N LEU A 173 -3.71 22.14 27.87
CA LEU A 173 -5.06 22.16 28.44
C LEU A 173 -5.08 21.85 29.93
N LEU A 174 -4.28 20.91 30.41
CA LEU A 174 -4.14 20.62 31.84
C LEU A 174 -3.59 21.84 32.60
N LEU A 175 -2.58 22.52 32.04
CA LEU A 175 -2.04 23.75 32.60
C LEU A 175 -3.05 24.90 32.56
N GLU A 176 -3.84 25.01 31.50
CA GLU A 176 -4.92 26.01 31.37
C GLU A 176 -6.01 25.79 32.43
N VAL A 177 -6.46 24.55 32.63
CA VAL A 177 -7.43 24.17 33.67
C VAL A 177 -6.91 24.52 35.07
N ASP A 178 -5.68 24.12 35.39
CA ASP A 178 -5.06 24.42 36.69
C ASP A 178 -4.90 25.94 36.93
N THR A 179 -4.55 26.68 35.88
CA THR A 179 -4.44 28.14 35.94
C THR A 179 -5.80 28.81 36.16
N LEU A 180 -6.84 28.37 35.45
CA LEU A 180 -8.20 28.90 35.60
C LEU A 180 -8.78 28.56 36.97
N GLN A 181 -8.53 27.36 37.47
CA GLN A 181 -8.96 26.93 38.80
C GLN A 181 -8.35 27.80 39.90
N ARG A 182 -7.05 28.08 39.83
CA ARG A 182 -6.39 29.05 40.75
C ARG A 182 -6.98 30.45 40.65
N LYS A 183 -7.28 30.94 39.43
CA LYS A 183 -7.91 32.25 39.24
C LYS A 183 -9.32 32.35 39.83
N VAL A 184 -10.11 31.27 39.79
CA VAL A 184 -11.43 31.22 40.44
C VAL A 184 -11.29 31.32 41.97
N GLU A 185 -10.30 30.66 42.55
CA GLU A 185 -10.05 30.67 44.00
C GLU A 185 -9.53 32.03 44.51
N GLU A 186 -8.69 32.70 43.72
CA GLU A 186 -8.09 33.99 44.07
C GLU A 186 -9.00 35.21 43.79
N ALA A 187 -9.99 35.06 42.90
CA ALA A 187 -10.89 36.13 42.51
C ALA A 187 -11.84 36.55 43.66
N ARG A 188 -11.72 37.82 44.07
CA ARG A 188 -12.59 38.44 45.10
C ARG A 188 -13.80 39.16 44.51
N ASP A 189 -13.72 39.52 43.23
CA ASP A 189 -14.80 40.17 42.49
C ASP A 189 -15.78 39.11 41.96
N PRO A 190 -17.08 39.19 42.32
CA PRO A 190 -18.08 38.23 41.87
C PRO A 190 -18.22 38.17 40.34
N GLU A 191 -18.04 39.28 39.62
CA GLU A 191 -18.18 39.31 38.16
C GLU A 191 -16.98 38.61 37.48
N ALA A 192 -15.77 38.92 37.93
CA ALA A 192 -14.56 38.23 37.46
C ALA A 192 -14.58 36.73 37.77
N LYS A 193 -15.11 36.35 38.94
CA LYS A 193 -15.23 34.94 39.35
C LYS A 193 -16.16 34.17 38.41
N ALA A 194 -17.32 34.72 38.06
CA ALA A 194 -18.25 34.10 37.14
C ALA A 194 -17.63 33.85 35.74
N ILE A 195 -16.85 34.82 35.22
CA ILE A 195 -16.16 34.69 33.93
C ILE A 195 -15.10 33.57 33.98
N TYR A 196 -14.34 33.47 35.07
CA TYR A 196 -13.36 32.40 35.22
C TYR A 196 -14.01 31.02 35.39
N GLU A 197 -15.15 30.93 36.07
CA GLU A 197 -15.93 29.70 36.19
C GLU A 197 -16.47 29.22 34.83
N GLU A 198 -16.98 30.13 33.99
CA GLU A 198 -17.39 29.81 32.62
C GLU A 198 -16.21 29.31 31.77
N SER A 199 -15.09 30.04 31.83
CA SER A 199 -13.87 29.68 31.12
C SER A 199 -13.33 28.32 31.57
N LEU A 200 -13.37 28.03 32.87
CA LEU A 200 -13.00 26.75 33.46
C LEU A 200 -13.90 25.63 32.95
N GLY A 201 -15.22 25.84 32.89
CA GLY A 201 -16.17 24.86 32.35
C GLY A 201 -15.90 24.53 30.89
N VAL A 202 -15.55 25.53 30.09
CA VAL A 202 -15.15 25.33 28.68
C VAL A 202 -13.82 24.56 28.59
N ALA A 203 -12.81 24.90 29.39
CA ALA A 203 -11.52 24.21 29.39
C ALA A 203 -11.65 22.74 29.85
N GLN A 204 -12.46 22.47 30.87
CA GLN A 204 -12.77 21.11 31.34
C GLN A 204 -13.52 20.29 30.28
N SER A 205 -14.47 20.89 29.58
CA SER A 205 -15.19 20.23 28.48
C SER A 205 -14.24 19.83 27.34
N ARG A 206 -13.30 20.73 26.98
CA ARG A 206 -12.26 20.43 25.98
C ARG A 206 -11.32 19.32 26.47
N LEU A 207 -10.95 19.32 27.75
CA LEU A 207 -10.11 18.27 28.33
C LEU A 207 -10.82 16.91 28.30
N ALA A 208 -12.09 16.84 28.69
CA ALA A 208 -12.88 15.61 28.63
C ALA A 208 -13.00 15.07 27.19
N ALA A 209 -13.25 15.96 26.22
CA ALA A 209 -13.26 15.59 24.79
C ALA A 209 -11.90 15.08 24.30
N LYS A 210 -10.79 15.54 24.90
CA LYS A 210 -9.44 15.04 24.59
C LYS A 210 -9.19 13.66 25.16
N GLU A 211 -9.69 13.38 26.36
CA GLU A 211 -9.55 12.07 26.98
C GLU A 211 -10.35 11.00 26.23
N SER A 212 -11.55 11.34 25.76
CA SER A 212 -12.30 10.44 24.88
C SER A 212 -11.58 10.18 23.56
N GLN A 213 -10.99 11.21 22.93
CA GLN A 213 -10.15 11.05 21.73
C GLN A 213 -8.92 10.16 21.96
N SER A 214 -8.26 10.26 23.13
CA SER A 214 -7.13 9.40 23.48
C SER A 214 -7.55 7.93 23.60
N ALA A 215 -8.66 7.66 24.28
CA ALA A 215 -9.22 6.31 24.40
C ALA A 215 -9.62 5.73 23.03
N LEU A 216 -10.14 6.57 22.12
CA LEU A 216 -10.41 6.18 20.74
C LEU A 216 -9.12 5.85 19.98
N GLY A 217 -8.06 6.63 20.16
CA GLY A 217 -6.74 6.34 19.59
C GLY A 217 -6.20 4.98 20.02
N GLU A 218 -6.25 4.68 21.32
CA GLU A 218 -5.85 3.36 21.87
C GLU A 218 -6.70 2.22 21.31
N ARG A 219 -8.02 2.42 21.16
CA ARG A 219 -8.91 1.44 20.53
C ARG A 219 -8.53 1.20 19.07
N MET A 220 -8.23 2.25 18.31
CA MET A 220 -7.80 2.15 16.91
C MET A 220 -6.47 1.41 16.76
N GLU A 221 -5.51 1.67 17.63
CA GLU A 221 -4.23 0.94 17.67
C GLU A 221 -4.43 -0.55 17.94
N ALA A 222 -5.27 -0.89 18.94
CA ALA A 222 -5.61 -2.27 19.23
C ALA A 222 -6.29 -2.97 18.04
N GLN A 223 -7.19 -2.27 17.32
CA GLN A 223 -7.82 -2.78 16.10
C GLN A 223 -6.80 -3.02 14.98
N GLY A 224 -5.86 -2.10 14.77
CA GLY A 224 -4.78 -2.27 13.81
C GLY A 224 -3.90 -3.50 14.09
N GLU A 225 -3.57 -3.73 15.36
CA GLU A 225 -2.82 -4.92 15.78
C GLU A 225 -3.61 -6.22 15.58
N LEU A 226 -4.93 -6.21 15.85
CA LEU A 226 -5.79 -7.35 15.58
C LEU A 226 -5.88 -7.67 14.08
N LEU A 227 -5.94 -6.66 13.20
CA LEU A 227 -5.86 -6.86 11.75
C LEU A 227 -4.52 -7.49 11.37
N ARG A 228 -3.40 -6.97 11.90
CA ARG A 228 -2.05 -7.51 11.68
C ARG A 228 -1.99 -9.01 11.98
N GLN A 229 -2.45 -9.41 13.16
CA GLN A 229 -2.45 -10.81 13.59
C GLN A 229 -3.32 -11.70 12.70
N SER A 230 -4.42 -11.15 12.18
CA SER A 230 -5.32 -11.90 11.28
C SER A 230 -4.67 -12.17 9.93
N VAL A 231 -3.96 -11.17 9.37
CA VAL A 231 -3.18 -11.34 8.14
C VAL A 231 -2.06 -12.35 8.33
N LEU A 232 -1.35 -12.28 9.47
CA LEU A 232 -0.32 -13.27 9.81
C LEU A 232 -0.88 -14.67 9.93
N ARG A 233 -2.07 -14.85 10.53
CA ARG A 233 -2.74 -16.14 10.60
C ARG A 233 -3.07 -16.70 9.21
N VAL A 234 -3.52 -15.85 8.28
CA VAL A 234 -3.74 -16.26 6.88
C VAL A 234 -2.42 -16.70 6.25
N ARG A 235 -1.35 -15.92 6.37
CA ARG A 235 0.00 -16.28 5.89
C ARG A 235 0.45 -17.63 6.45
N ASP A 236 0.33 -17.83 7.75
CA ASP A 236 0.78 -19.06 8.42
C ASP A 236 -0.03 -20.26 7.95
N THR A 237 -1.34 -20.08 7.73
CA THR A 237 -2.21 -21.13 7.20
C THR A 237 -1.84 -21.51 5.77
N LEU A 238 -1.44 -20.54 4.95
CA LEU A 238 -0.97 -20.76 3.57
C LEU A 238 0.42 -21.36 3.50
N ALA A 239 1.27 -21.13 4.51
CA ALA A 239 2.62 -21.66 4.59
C ALA A 239 2.67 -23.12 5.08
N LEU A 240 1.58 -23.65 5.64
CA LEU A 240 1.51 -25.04 6.06
C LEU A 240 1.60 -25.98 4.84
N PRO A 241 2.41 -27.05 4.90
CA PRO A 241 2.52 -27.99 3.80
C PRO A 241 1.17 -28.66 3.55
N VAL A 242 0.62 -28.46 2.36
CA VAL A 242 -0.65 -29.01 1.92
C VAL A 242 -0.58 -30.53 2.04
N SER A 243 -1.24 -31.06 3.07
CA SER A 243 -1.32 -32.49 3.33
C SER A 243 -2.29 -33.13 2.33
N THR A 244 -1.85 -33.30 1.07
CA THR A 244 -2.34 -34.18 -0.03
C THR A 244 -3.84 -34.44 -0.24
N SER A 245 -4.72 -33.75 0.46
CA SER A 245 -6.16 -33.85 0.34
C SER A 245 -6.64 -32.54 -0.25
N ALA A 246 -7.04 -32.57 -1.53
CA ALA A 246 -7.53 -31.42 -2.31
C ALA A 246 -8.79 -30.74 -1.75
N SER A 247 -9.14 -30.95 -0.48
CA SER A 247 -10.35 -30.49 0.19
C SER A 247 -10.12 -29.68 1.46
N ASP A 248 -8.89 -29.61 2.01
CA ASP A 248 -8.62 -28.96 3.31
C ASP A 248 -8.43 -27.44 3.21
N SER A 249 -9.38 -26.78 2.55
CA SER A 249 -9.52 -25.31 2.58
C SER A 249 -10.25 -24.81 3.84
N GLY A 250 -10.62 -25.70 4.76
CA GLY A 250 -11.31 -25.36 6.01
C GLY A 250 -10.57 -24.33 6.87
N PRO A 251 -9.29 -24.56 7.21
CA PRO A 251 -8.50 -23.62 8.01
C PRO A 251 -8.33 -22.25 7.33
N LEU A 252 -8.13 -22.23 6.01
CA LEU A 252 -8.01 -20.98 5.25
C LEU A 252 -9.35 -20.23 5.21
N ARG A 253 -10.47 -20.92 5.02
CA ARG A 253 -11.80 -20.32 5.07
C ARG A 253 -12.12 -19.77 6.45
N GLU A 254 -11.72 -20.45 7.52
CA GLU A 254 -11.86 -19.95 8.89
C GLU A 254 -11.00 -18.70 9.12
N ALA A 255 -9.74 -18.71 8.67
CA ALA A 255 -8.85 -17.55 8.76
C ALA A 255 -9.41 -16.35 7.98
N LEU A 256 -9.92 -16.59 6.77
CA LEU A 256 -10.57 -15.56 5.93
C LEU A 256 -11.88 -15.06 6.53
N ALA A 257 -12.70 -15.93 7.13
CA ALA A 257 -13.91 -15.53 7.82
C ALA A 257 -13.59 -14.66 9.06
N SER A 258 -12.56 -15.03 9.83
CA SER A 258 -12.05 -14.21 10.93
C SER A 258 -11.55 -12.86 10.46
N VAL A 259 -10.87 -12.82 9.31
CA VAL A 259 -10.41 -11.58 8.68
C VAL A 259 -11.58 -10.69 8.28
N ARG A 260 -12.58 -11.24 7.60
CA ARG A 260 -13.80 -10.51 7.19
C ARG A 260 -14.54 -9.92 8.38
N SER A 261 -14.79 -10.75 9.40
CA SER A 261 -15.48 -10.31 10.63
C SER A 261 -14.74 -9.14 11.28
N ARG A 262 -13.41 -9.21 11.35
CA ARG A 262 -12.59 -8.14 11.93
C ARG A 262 -12.60 -6.89 11.06
N ALA A 263 -12.48 -7.00 9.75
CA ALA A 263 -12.59 -5.85 8.86
C ALA A 263 -13.95 -5.15 9.01
N ASP A 264 -15.05 -5.90 9.14
CA ASP A 264 -16.39 -5.34 9.38
C ASP A 264 -16.50 -4.66 10.76
N GLU A 265 -15.87 -5.21 11.80
CA GLU A 265 -15.81 -4.60 13.13
C GLU A 265 -15.02 -3.29 13.13
N VAL A 266 -13.91 -3.24 12.40
CA VAL A 266 -13.13 -2.02 12.24
C VAL A 266 -13.90 -0.98 11.45
N ASP A 267 -14.53 -1.33 10.33
CA ASP A 267 -15.30 -0.38 9.52
C ASP A 267 -16.41 0.29 10.37
N ARG A 268 -17.09 -0.49 11.23
CA ARG A 268 -18.05 0.08 12.20
C ARG A 268 -17.38 1.00 13.22
N ALA A 269 -16.23 0.60 13.77
CA ALA A 269 -15.52 1.41 14.75
C ALA A 269 -14.98 2.72 14.14
N VAL A 270 -14.56 2.69 12.87
CA VAL A 270 -14.15 3.87 12.10
C VAL A 270 -15.36 4.78 11.85
N GLN A 271 -16.50 4.23 11.41
CA GLN A 271 -17.73 5.00 11.21
C GLN A 271 -18.25 5.64 12.50
N GLU A 272 -18.15 4.93 13.63
CA GLU A 272 -18.43 5.52 14.95
C GLU A 272 -17.57 6.76 15.17
N VAL A 273 -16.26 6.69 14.93
CA VAL A 273 -15.35 7.83 15.12
C VAL A 273 -15.60 8.97 14.13
N GLU A 274 -15.91 8.68 12.87
CA GLU A 274 -16.18 9.71 11.85
C GLU A 274 -17.52 10.43 12.06
N SER A 275 -18.44 9.81 12.80
CA SER A 275 -19.77 10.38 13.10
C SER A 275 -19.78 11.39 14.26
N TRP A 276 -18.65 11.55 14.95
CA TRP A 276 -18.46 12.50 16.07
C TRP A 276 -17.88 13.83 15.59
#